data_AF-A0AA88R1A4-F1
#
_entry.id   AF-A0AA88R1A4-F1
#
_cell.length_a   1.000
_cell.length_b   1.000
_cell.length_c   1.000
_cell.angle_alpha   90.00
_cell.angle_beta   90.00
_cell.angle_gamma   90.00
#
_symmetry.space_group_name_H-M   'P 1'
#
loop_
_entity.id
_entity.type
_entity.pdbx_description
1 polymer ?
#
loop_
_entity_poly.entity_id
_entity_poly.type
_entity_poly.pdbx_seq_one_letter_code
_entity_poly.pdbx_strand_id
1 'polypeptide(L)' 'MTPQSHKGRFQMKKRGNRNERVVCVKNMTPEDVLECATKLRNSLGRKVLKLKTRHVTKHPSVQGTWTTELNL' A
#
# COMPACT_ATOMS: atom_id res chain seq x y z
N MET A 1 -3.94 -34.34 9.64
CA MET A 1 -4.65 -33.16 10.17
C MET A 1 -5.18 -32.38 8.98
N THR A 2 -6.49 -32.32 8.78
CA THR A 2 -7.10 -31.57 7.68
C THR A 2 -7.07 -30.08 8.01
N PRO A 3 -6.60 -29.20 7.11
CA PRO A 3 -6.68 -27.76 7.35
C PRO A 3 -8.15 -27.35 7.37
N GLN A 4 -8.60 -26.75 8.48
CA GLN A 4 -9.94 -26.15 8.56
C GLN A 4 -10.06 -25.10 7.45
N SER A 5 -10.92 -25.37 6.47
CA SER A 5 -11.24 -24.42 5.40
C SER A 5 -12.00 -23.25 6.01
N HIS A 6 -11.31 -22.13 6.23
CA HIS A 6 -11.92 -20.90 6.69
C HIS A 6 -12.77 -20.34 5.54
N LYS A 7 -14.09 -20.55 5.58
CA LYS A 7 -15.02 -19.95 4.62
C LYS A 7 -15.32 -18.54 5.08
N GLY A 8 -14.72 -17.53 4.46
CA GLY A 8 -14.95 -16.15 4.86
C GLY A 8 -14.49 -15.10 3.85
N ARG A 9 -15.03 -13.89 4.02
CA ARG A 9 -14.64 -12.67 3.31
C ARG A 9 -14.12 -11.69 4.36
N PHE A 10 -12.86 -11.28 4.28
CA PHE A 10 -12.30 -10.30 5.19
C PHE A 10 -12.43 -8.91 4.58
N GLN A 11 -13.14 -8.01 5.27
CA GLN A 11 -13.31 -6.62 4.84
C GLN A 11 -12.70 -5.71 5.89
N MET A 12 -11.80 -4.82 5.47
CA MET A 12 -11.19 -3.87 6.37
C MET A 12 -11.33 -2.46 5.82
N LYS A 13 -11.90 -1.57 6.64
CA LYS A 13 -12.09 -0.15 6.35
C LYS A 13 -11.17 0.66 7.27
N LYS A 14 -10.26 1.45 6.70
CA LYS A 14 -9.29 2.23 7.49
C LYS A 14 -9.93 3.52 7.99
N ARG A 15 -9.78 3.84 9.28
CA ARG A 15 -10.25 5.11 9.87
C ARG A 15 -9.52 6.29 9.20
N GLY A 16 -10.27 7.24 8.64
CA GLY A 16 -9.74 8.41 7.91
C GLY A 16 -9.64 8.26 6.39
N ASN A 17 -9.91 7.07 5.83
CA ASN A 17 -10.02 6.84 4.40
C ASN A 17 -11.33 6.09 4.09
N ARG A 18 -12.11 6.56 3.12
CA ARG A 18 -13.37 5.90 2.70
C ARG A 18 -13.15 4.65 1.85
N ASN A 19 -11.91 4.33 1.50
CA ASN A 19 -11.58 3.17 0.66
C ASN A 19 -11.72 1.86 1.45
N GLU A 20 -12.50 0.94 0.89
CA GLU A 20 -12.68 -0.41 1.40
C GLU A 20 -11.83 -1.39 0.58
N ARG A 21 -11.18 -2.33 1.26
CA ARG A 21 -10.48 -3.44 0.61
C ARG A 21 -11.02 -4.75 1.15
N VAL A 22 -11.29 -5.65 0.20
CA VAL A 22 -11.87 -6.95 0.48
C VAL A 22 -10.93 -8.03 -0.01
N VAL A 23 -10.64 -9.00 0.86
CA VAL A 23 -9.79 -10.16 0.56
C VAL A 23 -10.61 -11.43 0.80
N CYS A 24 -10.56 -12.35 -0.16
CA CYS A 24 -11.13 -13.68 0.00
C CYS A 24 -10.15 -14.54 0.79
N VAL A 25 -10.61 -15.20 1.85
CA VAL A 25 -9.77 -16.09 2.69
C VAL A 25 -10.10 -17.58 2.52
N LYS A 26 -10.91 -17.91 1.51
CA LYS A 26 -11.33 -19.29 1.24
C LYS A 26 -10.10 -20.16 0.94
N ASN A 27 -9.98 -21.29 1.63
CA ASN A 27 -8.91 -22.28 1.47
C ASN A 27 -7.49 -21.78 1.79
N MET A 28 -7.35 -20.68 2.54
CA MET A 28 -6.08 -20.21 3.08
C MET A 28 -5.75 -20.91 4.40
N THR A 29 -4.47 -21.06 4.73
CA THR A 29 -4.07 -21.50 6.08
C THR A 29 -4.22 -20.35 7.09
N PRO A 30 -4.25 -20.62 8.40
CA PRO A 30 -4.28 -19.56 9.42
C PRO A 30 -3.13 -18.55 9.27
N GLU A 31 -1.96 -19.01 8.85
CA GLU A 31 -0.76 -18.18 8.62
C GLU A 31 -0.98 -17.22 7.43
N ASP A 32 -1.54 -17.70 6.32
CA ASP A 32 -1.89 -16.89 5.16
C ASP A 32 -2.92 -15.80 5.53
N VAL A 33 -3.91 -16.16 6.36
CA VAL A 33 -4.93 -15.21 6.85
C VAL A 33 -4.29 -14.14 7.72
N LEU A 34 -3.38 -14.51 8.63
CA LEU A 34 -2.64 -13.57 9.47
C LEU A 34 -1.78 -12.62 8.62
N GLU A 35 -1.12 -13.13 7.58
CA GLU A 35 -0.33 -12.33 6.67
C GLU A 35 -1.21 -11.34 5.89
N CYS A 36 -2.36 -11.78 5.37
CA CYS A 36 -3.35 -10.92 4.71
C CYS A 36 -3.86 -9.80 5.63
N ALA A 37 -4.21 -10.14 6.88
CA ALA A 37 -4.65 -9.17 7.87
C ALA A 37 -3.54 -8.14 8.19
N THR A 38 -2.29 -8.59 8.31
CA THR A 38 -1.13 -7.72 8.56
C THR A 38 -0.87 -6.77 7.40
N LYS A 39 -0.92 -7.28 6.15
CA LYS A 39 -0.80 -6.46 4.92
C LYS A 39 -1.90 -5.40 4.84
N LEU A 40 -3.15 -5.78 5.14
CA LEU A 40 -4.28 -4.85 5.15
C LEU A 40 -4.09 -3.76 6.22
N ARG A 41 -3.74 -4.15 7.46
CA ARG A 41 -3.46 -3.23 8.58
C ARG A 41 -2.41 -2.18 8.23
N ASN A 42 -1.30 -2.62 7.63
CA ASN A 42 -0.17 -1.76 7.31
C ASN A 42 -0.39 -0.92 6.03
N SER A 43 -1.44 -1.20 5.26
CA SER A 43 -1.72 -0.46 4.02
C SER A 43 -2.26 0.95 4.28
N LEU A 44 -1.99 1.87 3.35
CA LEU A 44 -2.53 3.25 3.38
C LEU A 44 -3.97 3.35 2.84
N GLY A 45 -4.47 2.29 2.19
CA GLY A 45 -5.78 2.28 1.54
C GLY A 45 -5.83 3.03 0.20
N ARG A 46 -4.70 3.45 -0.37
CA ARG A 46 -4.63 3.98 -1.76
C ARG A 46 -4.53 2.82 -2.76
N LYS A 47 -5.00 3.03 -3.99
CA LYS A 47 -4.82 2.06 -5.08
C LYS A 47 -3.33 1.82 -5.29
N VAL A 48 -2.93 0.55 -5.37
CA VAL A 48 -1.55 0.17 -5.68
C VAL A 48 -1.30 0.51 -7.15
N LEU A 49 -0.34 1.40 -7.41
CA LEU A 49 0.08 1.81 -8.74
C LEU A 49 1.59 1.59 -8.87
N LYS A 50 2.07 1.34 -10.09
CA LYS A 50 3.51 1.25 -10.35
C LYS A 50 4.16 2.60 -10.03
N LEU A 51 5.12 2.60 -9.11
CA LEU A 51 5.88 3.80 -8.77
C LEU A 51 6.75 4.20 -9.97
N LYS A 52 6.68 5.46 -10.39
CA LYS A 52 7.59 6.01 -11.41
C LYS A 52 8.97 6.27 -10.84
N THR A 53 9.04 6.86 -9.64
CA THR A 53 10.26 7.18 -8.90
C THR A 53 10.11 6.72 -7.45
N ARG A 54 11.22 6.34 -6.81
CA ARG A 54 11.22 5.89 -5.40
C ARG A 54 11.05 7.05 -4.40
N HIS A 55 11.45 8.25 -4.79
CA HIS A 55 11.41 9.43 -3.94
C HIS A 55 10.45 10.46 -4.54
N VAL A 56 9.72 11.13 -3.64
CA VAL A 56 8.86 12.26 -3.96
C VAL A 56 9.26 13.38 -3.01
N THR A 57 9.79 14.47 -3.56
CA THR A 57 10.09 15.69 -2.81
C THR A 57 9.31 16.84 -3.41
N LYS A 58 8.79 17.72 -2.55
CA LYS A 58 8.16 18.98 -2.97
C LYS A 58 9.19 20.08 -3.25
N HIS A 59 10.38 19.94 -2.68
CA HIS A 59 11.46 20.92 -2.77
C HIS A 59 12.71 20.20 -3.28
N PRO A 60 12.87 20.07 -4.61
CA PRO A 60 13.93 19.25 -5.20
C PRO A 60 15.31 19.88 -5.12
N SER A 61 15.40 21.21 -5.02
CA SER A 61 16.66 21.92 -4.83
C SER A 61 16.58 22.86 -3.63
N VAL A 62 17.73 23.05 -2.97
CA VAL A 62 17.93 23.99 -1.87
C VAL A 62 18.61 25.27 -2.35
N GLN A 63 19.58 25.15 -3.27
CA GLN A 63 20.42 26.28 -3.73
C GLN A 63 20.00 26.84 -5.10
N GLY A 64 18.93 26.29 -5.69
CA GLY A 64 18.49 26.63 -7.04
C GLY A 64 18.70 25.49 -8.02
N THR A 65 17.92 25.49 -9.09
CA THR A 65 18.08 24.53 -10.19
C THR A 65 19.19 25.04 -11.11
N TRP A 66 20.00 24.15 -11.65
CA TRP A 66 21.01 24.53 -12.64
C TRP A 66 20.38 25.24 -13.84
N THR A 67 20.99 26.34 -14.29
CA THR A 67 20.55 27.15 -15.43
C THR A 67 21.71 27.36 -16.40
N THR A 68 21.40 27.54 -17.70
CA THR A 68 22.39 27.82 -18.76
C THR A 68 22.63 29.31 -18.99
N GLU A 69 21.97 30.18 -18.22
CA GLU A 69 22.10 31.62 -18.42
C GLU A 69 23.55 32.04 -18.17
N LEU A 70 24.13 32.72 -19.15
CA LEU A 70 25.46 33.30 -19.02
C LEU A 70 25.34 34.53 -18.13
N ASN A 71 26.00 34.51 -16.97
CA ASN A 71 26.22 35.72 -16.17
C ASN A 71 27.17 36.62 -16.98
N LEU A 72 26.59 37.55 -17.75
CA LEU A 72 27.31 38.64 -18.43
C LEU A 72 27.77 39.70 -17.43
#